data_AF-A0A2H0TF34-F1
#
_entry.id   AF-A0A2H0TF34-F1
#
_cell.length_a   1.000
_cell.length_b   1.000
_cell.length_c   1.000
_cell.angle_alpha   90.00
_cell.angle_beta   90.00
_cell.angle_gamma   90.00
#
_symmetry.space_group_name_H-M   'P 1'
#
loop_
_entity.id
_entity.type
_entity.pdbx_description
1 polymer ?
#
loop_
_entity_poly.entity_id
_entity_poly.type
_entity_poly.pdbx_seq_one_letter_code
_entity_poly.pdbx_strand_id
1 'polypeptide(L)'
;MDKLLALTNPLAVDSFPDLVERLARAVTIVAVPAIVLVIIWAGLLFVTASGNETQLKKAKDAFFWGVIGGMVLLGAWGLAIVVSNFGGTL
;
A
#
# COMPACT_ATOMS: atom_id res chain seq x y z
N MET A 1 22.58 -37.47 14.45
CA MET A 1 22.48 -36.54 15.59
C MET A 1 23.29 -35.33 15.17
N ASP A 2 22.75 -34.19 14.74
CA ASP A 2 21.42 -33.64 14.93
C ASP A 2 21.07 -32.72 13.76
N LYS A 3 20.09 -33.10 12.94
CA LYS A 3 19.32 -32.13 12.16
C LYS A 3 18.32 -31.52 13.14
N LEU A 4 18.81 -30.69 14.07
CA LEU A 4 17.93 -29.83 14.85
C LEU A 4 17.31 -28.88 13.85
N LEU A 5 16.07 -29.20 13.45
CA LEU A 5 15.05 -28.32 12.93
C LEU A 5 15.60 -26.92 12.69
N ALA A 6 16.27 -26.72 11.55
CA ALA A 6 16.49 -25.37 11.07
C ALA A 6 15.06 -24.84 10.95
N LEU A 7 14.67 -23.94 11.86
CA LEU A 7 13.44 -23.20 11.72
C LEU A 7 13.64 -22.42 10.43
N THR A 8 13.26 -23.02 9.30
CA THR A 8 13.22 -22.36 8.01
C THR A 8 12.35 -21.16 8.25
N ASN A 9 12.97 -19.99 8.35
CA ASN A 9 12.29 -18.76 8.66
C ASN A 9 11.14 -18.66 7.64
N PRO A 10 9.88 -18.85 8.04
CA PRO A 10 8.77 -18.81 7.09
C PRO A 10 8.59 -17.40 6.52
N LEU A 11 9.24 -16.42 7.16
CA LEU A 11 9.37 -15.06 6.71
C LEU A 11 10.61 -14.82 5.87
N ALA A 12 11.55 -15.77 5.73
CA ALA A 12 12.79 -15.70 4.93
C ALA A 12 13.38 -14.28 4.83
N VAL A 13 13.62 -13.70 6.01
CA VAL A 13 14.19 -12.37 6.21
C VAL A 13 15.54 -12.53 6.86
N ASP A 14 16.57 -11.94 6.25
CA ASP A 14 17.93 -11.98 6.74
C ASP A 14 18.33 -10.67 7.45
N SER A 15 17.53 -9.59 7.34
CA SER A 15 17.79 -8.29 7.96
C SER A 15 16.53 -7.42 8.15
N PHE A 16 16.59 -6.43 9.04
CA PHE A 16 15.47 -5.50 9.29
C PHE A 16 14.91 -4.81 8.01
N PRO A 17 15.71 -4.40 7.01
CA PRO A 17 15.20 -3.83 5.75
C PRO A 17 14.33 -4.81 4.95
N ASP A 18 14.70 -6.08 4.87
CA ASP A 18 13.91 -7.12 4.19
C ASP A 18 12.55 -7.35 4.86
N LEU A 19 12.48 -7.18 6.18
CA LEU A 19 11.24 -7.31 6.94
C LEU A 19 10.27 -6.18 6.55
N VAL A 20 10.81 -4.97 6.45
CA VAL A 20 10.06 -3.79 6.01
C VAL A 20 9.64 -3.93 4.54
N GLU A 21 10.50 -4.43 3.67
CA GLU A 21 10.17 -4.65 2.26
C GLU A 21 9.04 -5.68 2.09
N ARG A 22 9.12 -6.82 2.78
CA ARG A 22 8.07 -7.85 2.73
C ARG A 22 6.74 -7.34 3.27
N LEU A 23 6.74 -6.58 4.36
CA LEU A 23 5.53 -5.96 4.89
C LEU A 23 4.95 -4.93 3.92
N ALA A 24 5.78 -4.06 3.37
CA ALA A 24 5.36 -3.06 2.39
C ALA A 24 4.76 -3.74 1.14
N ARG A 25 5.39 -4.83 0.65
CA ARG A 25 4.87 -5.62 -0.47
C ARG A 25 3.52 -6.27 -0.14
N ALA A 26 3.37 -6.87 1.04
CA ALA A 26 2.12 -7.47 1.48
C ALA A 26 0.98 -6.45 1.55
N VAL A 27 1.24 -5.26 2.10
CA VAL A 27 0.27 -4.16 2.14
C VAL A 27 -0.08 -3.69 0.73
N THR A 28 0.92 -3.54 -0.15
CA THR A 28 0.71 -3.07 -1.53
C THR A 28 -0.20 -4.00 -2.33
N ILE A 29 -0.06 -5.32 -2.16
CA ILE A 29 -0.91 -6.32 -2.83
C ILE A 29 -2.40 -6.11 -2.52
N VAL A 30 -2.74 -5.70 -1.29
CA VAL A 30 -4.12 -5.46 -0.87
C VAL A 30 -4.56 -4.02 -1.16
N ALA A 31 -3.65 -3.05 -0.99
CA ALA A 31 -3.96 -1.64 -1.14
C ALA A 31 -4.21 -1.23 -2.59
N VAL A 32 -3.47 -1.77 -3.56
CA VAL A 32 -3.66 -1.47 -5.00
C VAL A 32 -5.08 -1.79 -5.47
N PRO A 33 -5.63 -3.02 -5.31
CA PRO A 33 -7.00 -3.30 -5.70
C PRO A 33 -8.03 -2.48 -4.90
N ALA A 34 -7.78 -2.21 -3.62
CA ALA A 34 -8.67 -1.37 -2.82
C ALA A 34 -8.75 0.07 -3.37
N ILE A 35 -7.64 0.68 -3.76
CA ILE A 35 -7.60 2.02 -4.36
C ILE A 35 -8.37 2.04 -5.68
N VAL A 36 -8.19 1.02 -6.53
CA VAL A 36 -8.91 0.90 -7.81
C VAL A 36 -10.42 0.84 -7.57
N LEU A 37 -10.89 0.07 -6.59
CA LEU A 37 -12.31 -0.01 -6.22
C LEU A 37 -12.86 1.34 -5.76
N VAL A 38 -12.11 2.07 -4.94
CA VAL A 38 -12.50 3.41 -4.45
C VAL A 38 -12.59 4.40 -5.62
N ILE A 39 -11.66 4.36 -6.57
CA ILE A 39 -11.68 5.23 -7.75
C ILE A 39 -12.90 4.93 -8.64
N ILE A 40 -13.18 3.64 -8.88
CA ILE A 40 -14.37 3.23 -9.65
C ILE A 40 -15.65 3.71 -8.94
N TRP A 41 -15.75 3.51 -7.63
CA TRP A 41 -16.89 3.95 -6.83
C TRP A 41 -17.08 5.47 -6.87
N ALA A 42 -15.99 6.23 -6.72
CA ALA A 42 -16.01 7.68 -6.83
C ALA A 42 -16.45 8.13 -8.22
N GLY A 43 -15.99 7.46 -9.29
CA GLY A 43 -16.39 7.73 -10.67
C GLY A 43 -17.89 7.50 -10.92
N LEU A 44 -18.43 6.37 -10.46
CA LEU A 44 -19.86 6.08 -10.55
C LEU A 44 -20.69 7.10 -9.76
N LEU A 45 -20.22 7.49 -8.58
CA LEU A 45 -20.88 8.49 -7.76
C LEU A 45 -20.85 9.88 -8.40
N PHE A 46 -19.77 10.25 -9.09
CA PHE A 46 -19.68 11.49 -9.88
C PHE A 46 -20.68 11.51 -11.03
N VAL A 47 -20.83 10.41 -11.75
CA VAL A 47 -21.76 10.29 -12.89
C VAL A 47 -23.22 10.31 -12.43
N THR A 48 -23.54 9.59 -11.35
CA THR A 48 -24.91 9.50 -10.80
C THR A 48 -25.33 10.70 -9.98
N ALA A 49 -24.39 11.58 -9.58
CA ALA A 49 -24.70 12.73 -8.75
C ALA A 49 -25.60 13.75 -9.45
N SER A 50 -25.61 13.85 -10.80
CA SER A 50 -26.51 14.66 -11.65
C SER A 50 -27.12 15.95 -11.05
N GLY A 51 -26.37 16.72 -10.24
CA GLY A 51 -26.81 17.98 -9.62
C GLY A 51 -27.11 17.94 -8.11
N ASN A 52 -26.99 16.79 -7.43
CA ASN A 52 -27.06 16.71 -5.96
C ASN A 52 -25.68 16.99 -5.33
N GLU A 53 -25.54 18.16 -4.70
CA GLU A 53 -24.31 18.58 -4.03
C GLU A 53 -23.79 17.58 -2.99
N THR A 54 -24.69 16.86 -2.32
CA THR A 54 -24.32 15.88 -1.28
C THR A 54 -23.59 14.68 -1.89
N GLN A 55 -24.08 14.19 -3.03
CA GLN A 55 -23.46 13.07 -3.75
C GLN A 55 -22.13 13.50 -4.37
N LEU A 56 -22.06 14.73 -4.90
CA LEU A 56 -20.84 15.30 -5.45
C LEU A 56 -19.76 15.48 -4.39
N LYS A 57 -20.13 15.91 -3.18
CA LYS A 57 -19.19 16.03 -2.06
C LYS A 57 -18.64 14.67 -1.65
N LYS A 58 -19.50 13.66 -1.51
CA LYS A 58 -19.06 12.28 -1.24
C LYS A 58 -18.13 11.72 -2.31
N ALA A 59 -18.40 12.01 -3.59
CA ALA A 59 -17.56 11.56 -4.70
C ALA A 59 -16.17 12.19 -4.66
N LYS A 60 -16.09 13.49 -4.34
CA LYS A 60 -14.81 14.18 -4.11
C LYS A 60 -14.07 13.60 -2.90
N ASP A 61 -14.74 13.40 -1.78
CA ASP A 61 -14.12 12.86 -0.56
C ASP A 61 -13.57 11.45 -0.79
N ALA A 62 -14.32 10.58 -1.47
CA ALA A 62 -13.87 9.24 -1.85
C ALA A 62 -12.65 9.29 -2.80
N PHE A 63 -12.67 10.19 -3.78
CA PHE A 63 -11.56 10.39 -4.69
C PHE A 63 -10.29 10.86 -3.94
N PHE A 64 -10.41 11.85 -3.06
CA PHE A 64 -9.28 12.32 -2.24
C PHE A 64 -8.73 11.22 -1.36
N TRP A 65 -9.58 10.40 -0.75
CA TRP A 65 -9.14 9.23 0.03
C TRP A 65 -8.37 8.22 -0.82
N GLY A 66 -8.82 7.97 -2.05
CA GLY A 66 -8.09 7.13 -3.01
C GLY A 66 -6.72 7.70 -3.38
N VAL A 67 -6.64 9.00 -3.64
CA VAL A 67 -5.38 9.71 -3.95
C VAL A 67 -4.42 9.66 -2.76
N ILE A 68 -4.91 9.89 -1.54
CA ILE A 68 -4.10 9.80 -0.32
C ILE A 68 -3.58 8.37 -0.14
N GLY A 69 -4.41 7.36 -0.35
CA GLY A 69 -3.99 5.95 -0.31
C GLY A 69 -2.87 5.65 -1.31
N GLY A 70 -2.99 6.16 -2.55
CA GLY A 70 -1.94 6.05 -3.56
C GLY A 70 -0.65 6.78 -3.18
N MET A 71 -0.77 7.99 -2.62
CA MET A 71 0.37 8.79 -2.15
C MET A 71 1.12 8.10 -1.01
N VAL A 72 0.40 7.47 -0.08
CA VAL A 72 1.02 6.69 1.02
C VAL A 72 1.80 5.50 0.47
N LEU A 73 1.26 4.79 -0.52
CA LEU A 73 2.00 3.69 -1.17
C LEU A 73 3.28 4.17 -1.85
N LEU A 74 3.19 5.26 -2.61
CA LEU A 74 4.35 5.87 -3.27
C LEU A 74 5.38 6.37 -2.25
N GLY A 75 4.93 6.98 -1.16
CA GLY A 75 5.77 7.44 -0.06
C GLY A 75 6.47 6.30 0.67
N ALA A 76 5.75 5.20 0.95
CA ALA A 76 6.32 4.00 1.57
C ALA A 76 7.42 3.38 0.68
N TRP A 77 7.20 3.32 -0.63
CA TRP A 77 8.19 2.82 -1.57
C TRP A 77 9.42 3.73 -1.65
N GLY A 78 9.21 5.04 -1.73
CA GLY A 78 10.30 6.03 -1.71
C GLY A 78 11.14 5.95 -0.44
N LEU A 79 10.50 5.83 0.73
CA LEU A 79 11.20 5.66 2.01
C LEU A 79 11.95 4.33 2.09
N ALA A 80 11.38 3.24 1.58
CA ALA A 80 12.04 1.94 1.53
C ALA A 80 13.33 2.00 0.72
N ILE A 81 13.32 2.66 -0.44
CA ILE A 81 14.50 2.85 -1.31
C ILE A 81 15.57 3.67 -0.59
N VAL A 82 15.18 4.73 0.11
CA VAL A 82 16.12 5.54 0.88
C VAL A 82 16.77 4.69 1.97
N VAL A 83 15.96 3.99 2.78
CA VAL A 83 16.46 3.14 3.87
C VAL A 83 17.34 2.00 3.35
N SER A 84 16.99 1.35 2.24
CA SER A 84 17.81 0.26 1.67
C SER A 84 19.18 0.77 1.18
N ASN A 85 19.23 1.95 0.57
CA ASN A 85 20.47 2.55 0.09
C ASN A 85 21.38 2.99 1.25
N PHE A 86 20.82 3.45 2.37
CA PHE A 86 21.61 3.83 3.55
C PHE A 86 21.99 2.63 4.42
N GLY A 87 21.11 1.64 4.55
CA GLY A 87 21.33 0.45 5.38
C GLY A 87 22.19 -0.63 4.73
N GLY A 88 22.25 -0.70 3.39
CA GLY A 88 23.10 -1.65 2.66
C GLY A 88 24.57 -1.22 2.49
N THR A 89 24.94 -0.03 2.97
CA THR A 89 26.31 0.53 2.88
C THR A 89 27.14 0.40 4.17
N LEU A 90 26.67 -0.36 5.17
CA LEU A 90 27.43 -0.75 6.37
C LEU A 90 27.41 -2.27 6.53
#